data_AF-A0A401GJA3-F1
#
_entry.id   AF-A0A401GJA3-F1
#
_cell.length_a   1.000
_cell.length_b   1.000
_cell.length_c   1.000
_cell.angle_alpha   90.00
_cell.angle_beta   90.00
_cell.angle_gamma   90.00
#
_symmetry.space_group_name_H-M   'P 1'
#
loop_
_entity.id
_entity.type
_entity.pdbx_description
1 polymer ?
#
loop_
_entity_poly.entity_id
_entity_poly.type
_entity_poly.pdbx_seq_one_letter_code
_entity_poly.pdbx_strand_id
1 'polypeptide(L)'
;MDEYLARPVENVSDPLKWWSDNHRAYPKLSRMVLDYLSIPATFTAVERVFSQGRQLLHFTHNRLAPLTIRASLCLGSWARSDLLRMEDLIAAVTPKKCKRVELDEDNVQGTQAI
;
A
#
# COMPACT_ATOMS: atom_id res chain seq x y z
N MET A 1 25.82 -10.54 17.34
CA MET A 1 25.31 -9.25 17.86
C MET A 1 26.44 -8.50 18.51
N ASP A 2 27.21 -9.17 19.38
CA ASP A 2 28.37 -8.58 20.07
C ASP A 2 29.47 -8.09 19.12
N GLU A 3 29.66 -8.76 17.98
CA GLU A 3 30.59 -8.33 16.92
C GLU A 3 30.25 -6.94 16.36
N TYR A 4 28.98 -6.60 16.22
CA TYR A 4 28.55 -5.27 15.75
C TYR A 4 28.77 -4.20 16.83
N LEU A 5 28.49 -4.54 18.10
CA LEU A 5 28.65 -3.63 19.24
C LEU A 5 30.12 -3.33 19.56
N ALA A 6 31.04 -4.24 19.21
CA ALA A 6 32.47 -4.07 19.40
C ALA A 6 33.13 -3.19 18.31
N ARG A 7 32.42 -2.90 17.22
CA ARG A 7 32.94 -2.13 16.09
C ARG A 7 32.80 -0.62 16.37
N PRO A 8 33.77 0.22 15.98
CA PRO A 8 33.64 1.66 16.12
C PRO A 8 32.43 2.19 15.33
N VAL A 9 31.78 3.24 15.86
CA VAL A 9 30.62 3.87 15.23
C VAL A 9 31.06 4.50 13.90
N GLU A 10 30.60 3.94 12.79
CA GLU A 10 30.79 4.48 11.45
C GLU A 10 29.68 5.52 11.16
N ASN A 11 30.06 6.74 10.72
CA ASN A 11 29.08 7.75 10.32
C ASN A 11 28.64 7.47 8.88
N VAL A 12 27.41 6.99 8.71
CA VAL A 12 26.86 6.59 7.42
C VAL A 12 25.82 7.61 6.96
N SER A 13 25.97 8.11 5.72
CA SER A 13 25.04 9.10 5.15
C SER A 13 23.63 8.54 4.90
N ASP A 14 23.52 7.25 4.53
CA ASP A 14 22.25 6.55 4.33
C ASP A 14 22.26 5.22 5.08
N PRO A 15 21.71 5.16 6.29
CA PRO A 15 21.71 3.96 7.10
C PRO A 15 20.80 2.87 6.53
N LEU A 16 19.72 3.20 5.81
CA LEU A 16 18.82 2.20 5.21
C LEU A 16 19.55 1.42 4.11
N LYS A 17 20.29 2.14 3.25
CA LYS A 17 21.09 1.52 2.20
C LYS A 17 22.21 0.65 2.78
N TRP A 18 22.93 1.14 3.78
CA TRP A 18 24.02 0.37 4.41
C TRP A 18 23.52 -0.93 5.04
N TRP A 19 22.41 -0.89 5.79
CA TRP A 19 21.85 -2.12 6.37
C TRP A 19 21.29 -3.08 5.33
N SER A 20 20.79 -2.57 4.20
CA SER A 20 20.39 -3.39 3.05
C SER A 20 21.59 -4.09 2.42
N ASP A 21 22.71 -3.39 2.23
CA ASP A 21 23.92 -3.96 1.63
C ASP A 21 24.59 -4.97 2.58
N ASN A 22 24.56 -4.70 3.89
CA ASN A 22 25.14 -5.55 4.95
C ASN A 22 24.20 -6.64 5.48
N HIS A 23 23.02 -6.84 4.89
CA HIS A 23 22.03 -7.81 5.39
C HIS A 23 22.58 -9.25 5.45
N ARG A 24 23.48 -9.62 4.55
CA ARG A 24 24.10 -10.96 4.52
C ARG A 24 25.02 -11.21 5.72
N ALA A 25 25.73 -10.18 6.17
CA ALA A 25 26.61 -10.27 7.33
C ALA A 25 25.79 -10.36 8.64
N TYR A 26 24.64 -9.69 8.69
CA TYR A 26 23.81 -9.63 9.89
C TYR A 26 22.33 -9.88 9.58
N PRO A 27 21.91 -11.11 9.24
CA PRO A 27 20.56 -11.37 8.71
C PRO A 27 19.43 -11.06 9.69
N LYS A 28 19.63 -11.32 10.99
CA LYS A 28 18.62 -11.03 12.02
C LYS A 28 18.62 -9.56 12.45
N LEU A 29 19.80 -8.96 12.58
CA LEU A 29 19.94 -7.57 13.05
C LEU A 29 19.55 -6.58 11.97
N SER A 30 19.97 -6.80 10.72
CA SER A 30 19.57 -5.95 9.59
C SER A 30 18.05 -5.89 9.44
N ARG A 31 17.34 -7.02 9.59
CA ARG A 31 15.88 -7.06 9.56
C ARG A 31 15.28 -6.12 10.61
N MET A 32 15.68 -6.28 11.87
CA MET A 32 15.20 -5.45 12.98
C MET A 32 15.51 -3.96 12.74
N VAL A 33 16.74 -3.64 12.37
CA VAL A 33 17.16 -2.25 12.18
C VAL A 33 16.44 -1.59 10.99
N LEU A 34 16.28 -2.31 9.87
CA LEU A 34 15.50 -1.82 8.73
C LEU A 34 14.04 -1.57 9.12
N ASP A 35 13.43 -2.45 9.92
CA ASP A 35 12.07 -2.25 10.41
C ASP A 35 11.96 -0.95 11.22
N TYR A 36 12.91 -0.68 12.14
CA TYR A 36 12.94 0.58 12.91
C TYR A 36 13.23 1.82 12.07
N LEU A 37 14.21 1.76 11.17
CA LEU A 37 14.61 2.91 10.35
C LEU A 37 13.57 3.25 9.27
N SER A 38 12.72 2.30 8.89
CA SER A 38 11.65 2.54 7.92
C SER A 38 10.47 3.35 8.49
N ILE A 39 10.38 3.48 9.82
CA ILE A 39 9.32 4.24 10.47
C ILE A 39 9.57 5.73 10.22
N PRO A 40 8.64 6.45 9.58
CA PRO A 40 8.80 7.88 9.38
C PRO A 40 8.84 8.59 10.73
N ALA A 41 9.82 9.46 10.93
CA ALA A 41 9.98 10.21 12.18
C ALA A 41 8.79 11.14 12.49
N THR A 42 7.97 11.48 11.48
CA THR A 42 6.82 12.36 11.63
C THR A 42 5.60 11.81 10.89
N PHE A 43 4.42 12.08 11.42
CA PHE A 43 3.13 11.74 10.80
C PHE A 43 2.78 12.64 9.59
N THR A 44 3.71 13.51 9.17
CA THR A 44 3.52 14.51 8.11
C THR A 44 3.02 13.92 6.80
N ALA A 45 3.47 12.70 6.45
CA ALA A 45 2.98 11.97 5.28
C ALA A 45 1.48 11.69 5.37
N VAL A 46 1.01 11.28 6.55
CA VAL A 46 -0.39 10.95 6.77
C VAL A 46 -1.24 12.22 6.90
N GLU A 47 -0.72 13.27 7.52
CA GLU A 47 -1.38 14.59 7.54
C GLU A 47 -1.58 15.16 6.13
N ARG A 48 -0.59 14.99 5.23
CA ARG A 48 -0.73 15.36 3.82
C ARG A 48 -1.84 14.57 3.14
N VAL A 49 -1.89 13.25 3.35
CA VAL A 49 -2.96 12.39 2.80
C VAL A 49 -4.33 12.82 3.33
N PHE A 50 -4.46 13.10 4.63
CA PHE A 50 -5.71 13.59 5.21
C PHE A 50 -6.09 14.96 4.67
N SER A 51 -5.13 15.87 4.46
CA SER A 51 -5.41 17.19 3.87
C SER A 51 -5.92 17.06 2.43
N GLN A 52 -5.28 16.21 1.62
CA GLN A 52 -5.76 15.89 0.27
C GLN A 52 -7.14 15.22 0.29
N GLY A 53 -7.37 14.31 1.25
CA GLY A 53 -8.65 13.66 1.46
C GLY A 53 -9.76 14.64 1.81
N ARG A 54 -9.50 15.63 2.69
CA ARG A 54 -10.43 16.72 3.00
C ARG A 54 -10.75 17.55 1.75
N GLN A 55 -9.76 17.80 0.91
CA GLN A 55 -9.99 18.50 -0.36
C GLN A 55 -10.91 17.67 -1.28
N LEU A 56 -10.67 16.36 -1.42
CA LEU A 56 -11.57 15.47 -2.15
C LEU A 56 -13.00 15.48 -1.58
N LEU A 57 -13.15 15.38 -0.26
CA LEU A 57 -14.45 15.41 0.43
C LEU A 57 -15.18 16.75 0.27
N HIS A 58 -14.45 17.86 0.35
CA HIS A 58 -15.00 19.21 0.34
C HIS A 58 -15.35 19.68 -1.07
N PHE A 59 -14.47 19.41 -2.06
CA PHE A 59 -14.70 19.85 -3.44
C PHE A 59 -15.69 18.95 -4.19
N THR A 60 -15.87 17.70 -3.76
CA THR A 60 -16.93 16.83 -4.28
C THR A 60 -18.07 16.74 -3.28
N HIS A 61 -19.04 17.67 -3.37
CA HIS A 61 -20.35 17.55 -2.72
C HIS A 61 -21.18 16.32 -3.20
N ASN A 62 -20.52 15.32 -3.79
CA ASN A 62 -21.09 14.07 -4.23
C ASN A 62 -20.77 13.01 -3.19
N ARG A 63 -21.78 12.22 -2.80
CA ARG A 63 -21.70 11.08 -1.87
C ARG A 63 -20.78 9.98 -2.42
N LEU A 64 -19.47 10.22 -2.45
CA LEU A 64 -18.48 9.19 -2.75
C LEU A 64 -18.43 8.23 -1.57
N ALA A 65 -18.52 6.94 -1.87
CA ALA A 65 -18.32 5.90 -0.86
C ALA A 65 -16.89 6.02 -0.30
N PRO A 66 -16.67 5.72 1.00
CA PRO A 66 -15.33 5.72 1.61
C PRO A 66 -14.31 4.88 0.83
N LEU A 67 -14.76 3.78 0.22
CA LEU A 67 -13.95 2.93 -0.64
C LEU A 67 -13.44 3.68 -1.88
N THR A 68 -14.29 4.48 -2.53
CA THR A 68 -13.92 5.27 -3.70
C THR A 68 -12.93 6.36 -3.33
N ILE A 69 -13.13 7.05 -2.21
CA ILE A 69 -12.20 8.08 -1.72
C ILE A 69 -10.81 7.46 -1.46
N ARG A 70 -10.78 6.31 -0.80
CA ARG A 70 -9.53 5.58 -0.55
C ARG A 70 -8.86 5.17 -1.85
N ALA A 71 -9.61 4.60 -2.80
CA ALA A 71 -9.08 4.20 -4.10
C ALA A 71 -8.49 5.40 -4.86
N SER A 72 -9.17 6.55 -4.88
CA SER A 72 -8.67 7.78 -5.52
C SER A 72 -7.40 8.31 -4.86
N LEU A 73 -7.32 8.31 -3.52
CA LEU A 73 -6.13 8.73 -2.79
C LEU A 73 -4.94 7.79 -3.04
N CYS A 74 -5.17 6.48 -2.99
CA CYS A 74 -4.15 5.47 -3.31
C CYS A 74 -3.65 5.61 -4.75
N LEU A 75 -4.57 5.71 -5.71
CA LEU A 75 -4.24 5.89 -7.12
C LEU A 75 -3.40 7.15 -7.36
N GLY A 76 -3.79 8.28 -6.76
CA GLY A 76 -3.03 9.52 -6.85
C GLY A 76 -1.65 9.42 -6.18
N SER A 77 -1.51 8.67 -5.08
CA SER A 77 -0.22 8.43 -4.44
C SER A 77 0.69 7.57 -5.31
N TRP A 78 0.19 6.46 -5.83
CA TRP A 78 0.97 5.55 -6.67
C TRP A 78 1.42 6.20 -7.98
N ALA A 79 0.57 7.06 -8.57
CA ALA A 79 0.92 7.83 -9.77
C ALA A 79 2.12 8.77 -9.53
N ARG A 80 2.20 9.40 -8.34
CA ARG A 80 3.32 10.28 -7.99
C ARG A 80 4.60 9.53 -7.63
N SER A 81 4.46 8.29 -7.19
CA SER A 81 5.58 7.43 -6.80
C SER A 81 6.11 6.57 -7.97
N ASP A 82 5.64 6.81 -9.20
CA ASP A 82 5.98 6.03 -10.40
C ASP A 82 5.74 4.52 -10.24
N LEU A 83 4.78 4.16 -9.38
CA LEU A 83 4.41 2.77 -9.09
C LEU A 83 3.34 2.24 -10.06
N LEU A 84 2.85 3.07 -10.96
CA LEU A 84 1.83 2.73 -11.93
C LEU A 84 2.44 2.64 -13.33
N ARG A 85 2.31 1.46 -13.95
CA ARG A 85 2.53 1.35 -15.38
C ARG A 85 1.32 1.92 -16.11
N MET A 86 1.57 2.76 -17.10
CA MET A 86 0.51 3.36 -17.91
C MET A 86 -0.33 2.30 -18.65
N GLU A 87 0.28 1.17 -19.00
CA GLU A 87 -0.37 0.00 -19.59
C GLU A 87 -1.49 -0.56 -18.69
N ASP A 88 -1.20 -0.74 -17.40
CA ASP A 88 -2.16 -1.26 -16.42
C ASP A 88 -3.32 -0.27 -16.19
N LEU A 89 -3.03 1.03 -16.22
CA LEU A 89 -4.04 2.08 -16.11
C LEU A 89 -4.99 2.08 -17.30
N ILE A 90 -4.45 1.97 -18.51
CA ILE A 90 -5.26 1.90 -19.73
C ILE A 90 -6.12 0.62 -19.72
N ALA A 91 -5.55 -0.51 -19.31
CA ALA A 91 -6.29 -1.77 -19.19
C ALA A 91 -7.40 -1.73 -18.11
N ALA A 92 -7.24 -0.91 -17.07
CA ALA A 92 -8.22 -0.74 -16.01
C ALA A 92 -9.33 0.27 -16.34
N VAL A 93 -8.99 1.33 -17.09
CA VAL A 93 -9.93 2.40 -17.49
C VAL A 93 -10.72 2.02 -18.74
N THR A 94 -10.13 1.19 -19.61
CA THR A 94 -10.88 0.66 -20.76
C THR A 94 -12.00 -0.25 -20.24
N PRO A 95 -13.24 -0.08 -20.75
CA PRO A 95 -14.36 -0.84 -20.26
C PRO A 95 -14.15 -2.33 -20.58
N LYS A 96 -13.87 -3.12 -19.54
CA LYS A 96 -13.96 -4.58 -19.66
C LYS A 96 -15.43 -4.93 -19.93
N LYS A 97 -15.70 -5.73 -20.96
CA LYS A 97 -17.01 -6.37 -21.12
C LYS A 97 -17.26 -7.23 -19.88
N CYS A 98 -18.07 -6.71 -18.97
CA CYS A 98 -18.49 -7.41 -17.77
C CYS A 98 -19.44 -8.53 -18.20
N LYS A 99 -18.97 -9.79 -18.17
CA LYS A 99 -19.91 -10.91 -18.02
C LYS A 99 -20.35 -10.85 -16.56
N ARG A 100 -21.62 -10.44 -16.36
CA ARG A 100 -22.31 -10.60 -15.09
C ARG A 100 -22.26 -12.09 -14.75
N VAL A 101 -21.46 -12.46 -13.74
CA VAL A 101 -21.60 -13.76 -13.08
C VAL A 101 -22.83 -13.60 -12.20
N GLU A 102 -23.94 -14.20 -12.64
CA GLU A 102 -25.10 -14.41 -11.78
C GLU A 102 -24.65 -15.39 -10.70
N LEU A 103 -24.74 -14.96 -9.45
CA LEU A 103 -24.63 -15.83 -8.30
C LEU A 103 -25.98 -16.53 -8.20
N ASP A 104 -26.03 -17.80 -8.62
CA ASP A 104 -27.20 -18.66 -8.43
C ASP A 104 -27.37 -18.90 -6.91
N GLU A 105 -28.27 -18.14 -6.30
CA GLU A 105 -28.79 -18.43 -4.97
C GLU A 105 -29.80 -19.60 -5.07
N ASP A 106 -29.48 -20.65 -4.31
CA ASP A 106 -30.41 -21.60 -3.70
C ASP A 106 -30.97 -22.75 -4.54
N ASN A 107 -30.13 -23.77 -4.74
CA ASN A 107 -30.55 -25.17 -4.71
C ASN A 107 -30.92 -25.55 -3.26
N VAL A 108 -32.19 -25.37 -2.88
CA VAL A 108 -32.76 -25.99 -1.68
C VAL A 108 -33.66 -27.14 -2.12
N GLN A 109 -33.21 -28.36 -1.80
CA GLN A 109 -33.96 -29.60 -1.93
C GLN A 109 -35.35 -29.53 -1.27
N GLY A 110 -36.36 -30.04 -1.98
CA GLY A 110 -37.71 -30.29 -1.47
C GLY A 110 -38.39 -31.42 -2.24
N THR A 111 -38.05 -32.66 -1.86
CA THR A 111 -38.85 -33.90 -1.80
C THR A 111 -40.09 -34.09 -2.70
N GLN A 112 -40.06 -35.20 -3.46
CA GLN A 112 -41.18 -35.87 -4.12
C GLN A 112 -42.30 -36.32 -3.16
N ALA A 113 -43.55 -36.22 -3.63
CA ALA A 113 -44.73 -37.11 -3.46
C ALA A 113 -45.97 -36.21 -3.62
N ILE A 114 -46.88 -36.41 -4.57
CA ILE A 114 -47.78 -37.56 -4.78
C ILE A 114 -48.07 -37.69 -6.28
#